data_AF-A0A4Q3N343-F1
#
_entry.id   AF-A0A4Q3N343-F1
#
_cell.length_a   1.000
_cell.length_b   1.000
_cell.length_c   1.000
_cell.angle_alpha   90.00
_cell.angle_beta   90.00
_cell.angle_gamma   90.00
#
_symmetry.space_group_name_H-M   'P 1'
#
loop_
_entity.id
_entity.type
_entity.pdbx_description
1 polymer ?
#
loop_
_entity_poly.entity_id
_entity_poly.type
_entity_poly.pdbx_seq_one_letter_code
_entity_poly.pdbx_strand_id
1 'polypeptide(L)'
;MTAQIQPEAMQLLTPAEARQVETGTSSRPSASAAASPEPAAAGECLQAGTFTDAQAEALRGKLAPLPASSWLLETSTDPGRWILYMGRFADADALAKKRTELRERKVPFERLRNPTLEPGLSLGGFGSQAEAEAALVRMASQGVRTARVLQEKPEASGQRLRFPAA
;
A
#
# COMPACT_ATOMS: atom_id res chain seq x y z
N MET A 1 35.48 16.01 -25.08
CA MET A 1 34.58 17.11 -24.68
C MET A 1 33.74 16.61 -23.52
N THR A 2 34.17 16.88 -22.30
CA THR A 2 33.50 16.45 -21.07
C THR A 2 32.63 17.61 -20.60
N ALA A 3 31.35 17.60 -20.96
CA ALA A 3 30.41 18.60 -20.46
C ALA A 3 29.89 18.15 -19.10
N GLN A 4 30.07 18.98 -18.08
CA GLN A 4 29.52 18.77 -16.75
C GLN A 4 27.99 18.90 -16.80
N ILE A 5 27.29 17.89 -16.29
CA ILE A 5 25.82 17.84 -16.28
C ILE A 5 25.31 18.63 -15.07
N GLN A 6 24.42 19.61 -15.32
CA GLN A 6 23.75 20.47 -14.34
C GLN A 6 24.66 21.29 -13.42
N PRO A 7 25.44 22.25 -13.96
CA PRO A 7 26.21 23.19 -13.13
C PRO A 7 25.33 24.05 -12.22
N GLU A 8 24.06 24.29 -12.59
CA GLU A 8 23.13 25.09 -11.77
C GLU A 8 22.65 24.37 -10.49
N ALA A 9 22.90 23.07 -10.36
CA ALA A 9 22.62 22.33 -9.13
C ALA A 9 23.74 22.46 -8.08
N MET A 10 24.89 23.07 -8.42
CA MET A 10 25.96 23.31 -7.46
C MET A 10 25.75 24.62 -6.73
N GLN A 11 25.48 24.52 -5.43
CA GLN A 11 25.35 25.66 -4.54
C GLN A 11 26.54 25.65 -3.56
N LEU A 12 27.36 26.71 -3.63
CA LEU A 12 28.45 26.90 -2.67
C LEU A 12 27.87 27.37 -1.34
N LEU A 13 28.04 26.56 -0.30
CA LEU A 13 27.66 26.92 1.05
C LEU A 13 28.70 27.89 1.65
N THR A 14 28.23 28.90 2.38
CA THR A 14 29.10 29.72 3.22
C THR A 14 29.56 28.89 4.44
N PRO A 15 30.68 29.26 5.09
CA PRO A 15 31.19 28.53 6.25
C PRO A 15 30.20 28.50 7.44
N ALA A 16 29.25 29.44 7.52
CA ALA A 16 28.19 29.41 8.52
C ALA A 16 27.11 28.36 8.20
N GLU A 17 26.72 28.22 6.93
CA GLU A 17 25.76 27.21 6.46
C GLU A 17 26.35 25.80 6.52
N ALA A 18 27.64 25.63 6.20
CA ALA A 18 28.33 24.35 6.35
C ALA A 18 28.27 23.84 7.80
N ARG A 19 28.52 24.73 8.78
CA ARG A 19 28.40 24.39 10.21
C ARG A 19 26.97 24.07 10.63
N GLN A 20 25.95 24.67 10.02
CA GLN A 20 24.54 24.36 10.29
C GLN A 20 24.12 23.00 9.74
N VAL A 21 24.68 22.58 8.60
CA VAL A 21 24.50 21.23 8.05
C VAL A 21 25.23 20.20 8.93
N GLU A 22 26.43 20.51 9.40
CA GLU A 22 27.20 19.63 10.31
C GLU A 22 26.57 19.50 11.70
N THR A 23 25.92 20.56 12.20
CA THR A 23 25.21 20.55 13.49
C THR A 23 23.75 20.14 13.39
N GLY A 24 23.29 19.68 12.22
CA GLY A 24 21.94 19.15 12.00
C GLY A 24 20.79 20.15 12.19
N THR A 25 21.08 21.44 12.32
CA THR A 25 20.07 22.50 12.41
C THR A 25 19.68 22.96 11.00
N SER A 26 19.01 22.07 10.27
CA SER A 26 18.22 22.46 9.10
C SER A 26 16.84 22.91 9.57
N SER A 27 16.70 24.19 9.89
CA SER A 27 15.38 24.82 10.04
C SER A 27 14.78 25.06 8.65
N ARG A 28 14.17 24.02 8.08
CA ARG A 28 13.23 24.18 6.96
C ARG A 28 11.96 24.83 7.52
N PRO A 29 11.40 25.89 6.90
CA PRO A 29 10.07 26.35 7.25
C PRO A 29 9.10 25.26 6.80
N SER A 30 8.71 24.41 7.75
CA SER A 30 7.70 23.39 7.55
C SER A 30 6.36 24.11 7.49
N ALA A 31 5.76 24.14 6.30
CA ALA A 31 4.36 24.48 6.14
C ALA A 31 3.54 23.66 7.15
N SER A 32 2.66 24.36 7.85
CA SER A 32 1.81 23.90 8.95
C SER A 32 1.33 22.45 8.76
N ALA A 33 2.08 21.51 9.32
CA ALA A 33 1.59 20.20 9.69
C ALA A 33 0.97 20.37 11.07
N ALA A 34 -0.31 20.07 11.19
CA ALA A 34 -1.03 20.00 12.45
C ALA A 34 -0.16 19.32 13.51
N ALA A 35 -0.15 19.90 14.72
CA ALA A 35 0.64 19.47 15.85
C ALA A 35 0.58 17.95 16.06
N SER A 36 1.59 17.24 15.55
CA SER A 36 1.96 15.94 16.09
C SER A 36 2.59 16.22 17.45
N PRO A 37 2.05 15.67 18.55
CA PRO A 37 2.74 15.76 19.82
C PRO A 37 4.10 15.06 19.71
N GLU A 38 5.07 15.74 20.32
CA GLU A 38 6.46 15.39 20.58
C GLU A 38 6.66 13.90 20.90
N PRO A 39 7.79 13.27 20.51
CA PRO A 39 8.07 11.89 20.88
C PRO A 39 8.31 11.82 22.39
N ALA A 40 7.25 11.51 23.15
CA ALA A 40 7.37 11.02 24.50
C ALA A 40 8.29 9.79 24.50
N ALA A 41 9.08 9.67 25.57
CA ALA A 41 10.10 8.65 25.82
C ALA A 41 9.72 7.29 25.22
N ALA A 42 10.70 6.59 24.64
CA ALA A 42 10.57 5.29 23.95
C ALA A 42 9.51 4.34 24.54
N GLY A 43 8.25 4.63 24.23
CA GLY A 43 7.09 3.87 24.65
C GLY A 43 6.64 3.08 23.44
N GLU A 44 6.42 1.80 23.65
CA GLU A 44 5.98 0.92 22.60
C GLU A 44 4.55 1.31 22.20
N CYS A 45 4.39 1.84 20.98
CA CYS A 45 3.07 2.04 20.40
C CYS A 45 2.46 0.68 20.09
N LEU A 46 1.57 0.21 20.95
CA LEU A 46 0.86 -1.05 20.73
C LEU A 46 -0.34 -0.81 19.82
N GLN A 47 -0.38 -1.55 18.73
CA GLN A 47 -1.47 -1.50 17.77
C GLN A 47 -2.00 -2.91 17.54
N ALA A 48 -3.31 -3.09 17.69
CA ALA A 48 -3.98 -4.33 17.34
C ALA A 48 -4.49 -4.29 15.89
N GLY A 49 -4.87 -5.45 15.33
CA GLY A 49 -5.38 -5.58 13.97
C GLY A 49 -6.68 -4.80 13.71
N THR A 50 -7.20 -4.89 12.49
CA THR A 50 -8.50 -4.31 12.13
C THR A 50 -9.64 -5.17 12.68
N PHE A 51 -10.48 -4.57 13.50
CA PHE A 51 -11.69 -5.18 14.05
C PHE A 51 -12.91 -4.79 13.22
N THR A 52 -13.89 -5.70 13.10
CA THR A 52 -15.20 -5.34 12.55
C THR A 52 -15.93 -4.37 13.47
N ASP A 53 -16.93 -3.66 12.96
CA ASP A 53 -17.70 -2.70 13.78
C ASP A 53 -18.31 -3.34 15.04
N ALA A 54 -18.88 -4.54 14.90
CA ALA A 54 -19.41 -5.32 16.03
C ALA A 54 -18.34 -5.74 17.06
N GLN A 55 -17.13 -6.10 16.59
CA GLN A 55 -16.01 -6.42 17.48
C GLN A 55 -15.49 -5.17 18.19
N ALA A 56 -15.51 -4.03 17.51
CA ALA A 56 -15.02 -2.77 18.02
C ALA A 56 -15.95 -2.19 19.10
N GLU A 57 -17.26 -2.32 18.94
CA GLU A 57 -18.26 -2.06 20.00
C GLU A 57 -18.02 -2.93 21.24
N ALA A 58 -17.80 -4.24 21.04
CA ALA A 58 -17.48 -5.15 22.13
C ALA A 58 -16.16 -4.78 22.84
N LEU A 59 -15.15 -4.33 22.08
CA LEU A 59 -13.89 -3.82 22.60
C LEU A 59 -14.07 -2.54 23.41
N ARG A 60 -14.88 -1.56 22.95
CA ARG A 60 -15.19 -0.35 23.73
C ARG A 60 -15.74 -0.70 25.11
N GLY A 61 -16.66 -1.67 25.20
CA GLY A 61 -17.20 -2.12 26.48
C GLY A 61 -16.13 -2.71 27.41
N LYS A 62 -15.15 -3.43 26.87
CA LYS A 62 -14.03 -3.99 27.66
C LYS A 62 -12.95 -2.96 28.01
N LEU A 63 -12.82 -1.90 27.21
CA LEU A 63 -11.85 -0.83 27.40
C LEU A 63 -12.37 0.33 28.26
N ALA A 64 -13.67 0.36 28.57
CA ALA A 64 -14.30 1.33 29.47
C ALA A 64 -13.59 1.54 30.84
N PRO A 65 -13.00 0.52 31.51
CA PRO A 65 -12.27 0.74 32.76
C PRO A 65 -10.87 1.35 32.57
N LEU A 66 -10.36 1.45 31.34
CA LEU A 66 -9.07 2.09 31.05
C LEU A 66 -9.26 3.62 30.87
N PRO A 67 -8.24 4.44 31.20
CA PRO A 67 -8.28 5.87 30.94
C PRO A 67 -8.58 6.17 29.47
N ALA A 68 -9.51 7.06 29.18
CA ALA A 68 -9.89 7.39 27.80
C ALA A 68 -8.73 7.96 26.96
N SER A 69 -7.70 8.51 27.61
CA SER A 69 -6.48 9.00 26.96
C SER A 69 -5.44 7.90 26.67
N SER A 70 -5.64 6.68 27.16
CA SER A 70 -4.68 5.57 27.00
C SER A 70 -5.00 4.67 25.81
N TRP A 71 -6.11 4.88 25.10
CA TRP A 71 -6.48 4.10 23.93
C TRP A 71 -7.33 4.90 22.94
N LEU A 72 -7.20 4.59 21.65
CA LEU A 72 -7.98 5.18 20.57
C LEU A 72 -8.42 4.09 19.59
N LEU A 73 -9.68 4.14 19.15
CA LEU A 73 -10.12 3.38 17.98
C LEU A 73 -10.16 4.31 16.77
N GLU A 74 -9.26 4.07 15.82
CA GLU A 74 -9.23 4.77 14.55
C GLU A 74 -9.99 3.96 13.50
N THR A 75 -10.84 4.61 12.71
CA THR A 75 -11.41 4.00 11.52
C THR A 75 -10.29 3.69 10.53
N SER A 76 -10.14 2.43 10.17
CA SER A 76 -9.14 1.96 9.22
C SER A 76 -9.85 1.18 8.12
N THR A 77 -9.78 1.72 6.91
CA THR A 77 -10.26 1.03 5.72
C THR A 77 -9.10 0.29 5.10
N ASP A 78 -9.27 -1.03 4.99
CA ASP A 78 -8.37 -1.85 4.22
C ASP A 78 -8.84 -1.82 2.76
N PRO A 79 -8.03 -1.29 1.83
CA PRO A 79 -8.44 -1.10 0.45
C PRO A 79 -8.74 -2.46 -0.20
N GLY A 80 -9.85 -2.51 -0.93
CA GLY A 80 -10.18 -3.66 -1.75
C GLY A 80 -9.06 -3.96 -2.74
N ARG A 81 -8.70 -5.24 -2.88
CA ARG A 81 -7.70 -5.67 -3.85
C ARG A 81 -8.40 -6.24 -5.07
N TRP A 82 -8.23 -5.54 -6.20
CA TRP A 82 -8.73 -5.94 -7.50
C TRP A 82 -7.61 -6.58 -8.31
N ILE A 83 -7.91 -7.60 -9.08
CA ILE A 83 -6.95 -8.26 -9.95
C ILE A 83 -7.49 -8.37 -11.37
N LEU A 84 -6.58 -8.32 -12.34
CA LEU A 84 -6.88 -8.73 -13.71
C LEU A 84 -6.70 -10.24 -13.77
N TYR A 85 -7.78 -10.94 -13.55
CA TYR A 85 -7.80 -12.38 -13.54
C TYR A 85 -7.92 -12.94 -14.95
N MET A 86 -6.98 -13.81 -15.31
CA MET A 86 -7.09 -14.67 -16.48
C MET A 86 -7.20 -16.12 -15.99
N GLY A 87 -8.39 -16.70 -16.06
CA GLY A 87 -8.56 -18.08 -15.65
C GLY A 87 -9.99 -18.62 -15.72
N ARG A 88 -10.07 -19.91 -16.02
CA ARG A 88 -10.38 -21.06 -15.15
C ARG A 88 -9.81 -22.22 -15.97
N PHE A 89 -8.49 -22.39 -15.94
CA PHE A 89 -7.84 -23.35 -16.84
C PHE A 89 -8.30 -24.77 -16.47
N ALA A 90 -8.49 -25.63 -17.47
CA ALA A 90 -8.91 -27.02 -17.20
C ALA A 90 -7.85 -27.76 -16.37
N ASP A 91 -6.58 -27.54 -16.68
CA ASP A 91 -5.45 -28.28 -16.12
C ASP A 91 -4.21 -27.38 -15.90
N ALA A 92 -3.28 -27.85 -15.06
CA ALA A 92 -2.01 -27.16 -14.79
C ALA A 92 -1.12 -27.02 -16.05
N ASP A 93 -1.25 -27.92 -17.02
CA ASP A 93 -0.50 -27.88 -18.29
C ASP A 93 -0.96 -26.71 -19.19
N ALA A 94 -2.27 -26.48 -19.29
CA ALA A 94 -2.84 -25.34 -19.99
C ALA A 94 -2.40 -24.01 -19.37
N LEU A 95 -2.29 -23.97 -18.04
CA LEU A 95 -1.79 -22.83 -17.29
C LEU A 95 -0.29 -22.60 -17.57
N ALA A 96 0.53 -23.67 -17.59
CA ALA A 96 1.95 -23.59 -17.94
C ALA A 96 2.16 -23.07 -19.38
N LYS A 97 1.39 -23.56 -20.35
CA LYS A 97 1.42 -23.10 -21.74
C LYS A 97 1.05 -21.62 -21.86
N LYS A 98 -0.02 -21.19 -21.17
CA LYS A 98 -0.42 -19.77 -21.17
C LYS A 98 0.63 -18.89 -20.51
N ARG A 99 1.29 -19.38 -19.45
CA ARG A 99 2.38 -18.67 -18.78
C ARG A 99 3.57 -18.45 -19.72
N THR A 100 3.91 -19.44 -20.54
CA THR A 100 4.94 -19.29 -21.58
C THR A 100 4.53 -18.25 -22.62
N GLU A 101 3.28 -18.30 -23.11
CA GLU A 101 2.77 -17.32 -24.08
C GLU A 101 2.79 -15.87 -23.54
N LEU A 102 2.42 -15.68 -22.26
CA LEU A 102 2.47 -14.37 -21.61
C LEU A 102 3.91 -13.86 -21.44
N ARG A 103 4.88 -14.75 -21.17
CA ARG A 103 6.30 -14.39 -21.13
C ARG A 103 6.82 -13.95 -22.50
N GLU A 104 6.44 -14.64 -23.57
CA GLU A 104 6.82 -14.28 -24.94
C GLU A 104 6.28 -12.91 -25.35
N ARG A 105 5.04 -12.61 -24.93
CA ARG A 105 4.40 -11.30 -25.12
C ARG A 105 4.92 -10.21 -24.17
N LYS A 106 5.86 -10.53 -23.27
CA LYS A 106 6.39 -9.63 -22.22
C LYS A 106 5.29 -9.03 -21.33
N VAL A 107 4.23 -9.79 -21.12
CA VAL A 107 3.12 -9.41 -20.25
C VAL A 107 3.45 -9.83 -18.81
N PRO A 108 3.40 -8.93 -17.83
CA PRO A 108 3.60 -9.29 -16.43
C PRO A 108 2.46 -10.18 -15.93
N PHE A 109 2.79 -11.19 -15.13
CA PHE A 109 1.83 -12.03 -14.44
C PHE A 109 2.32 -12.41 -13.04
N GLU A 110 1.38 -12.54 -12.11
CA GLU A 110 1.58 -12.92 -10.71
C GLU A 110 0.78 -14.19 -10.40
N ARG A 111 1.26 -14.99 -9.43
CA ARG A 111 0.46 -16.07 -8.86
C ARG A 111 -0.67 -15.47 -8.02
N LEU A 112 -1.83 -16.11 -8.02
CA LEU A 112 -2.91 -15.65 -7.14
C LEU A 112 -2.54 -15.89 -5.68
N ARG A 113 -2.93 -14.96 -4.81
CA ARG A 113 -2.76 -15.11 -3.36
C ARG A 113 -3.92 -15.90 -2.76
N ASN A 114 -5.07 -15.86 -3.43
CA ASN A 114 -6.25 -16.60 -3.02
C ASN A 114 -6.33 -17.98 -3.74
N PRO A 115 -6.18 -19.12 -3.03
CA PRO A 115 -6.21 -20.46 -3.62
C PRO A 115 -7.59 -20.84 -4.17
N THR A 116 -8.68 -20.20 -3.72
CA THR A 116 -10.05 -20.47 -4.22
C THR A 116 -10.25 -20.07 -5.69
N LEU A 117 -9.36 -19.22 -6.21
CA LEU A 117 -9.36 -18.75 -7.59
C LEU A 117 -8.37 -19.51 -8.49
N GLU A 118 -7.67 -20.51 -7.96
CA GLU A 118 -6.93 -21.48 -8.77
C GLU A 118 -7.90 -22.43 -9.50
N PRO A 119 -7.55 -22.92 -10.71
CA PRO A 119 -6.37 -22.65 -11.54
C PRO A 119 -6.53 -21.39 -12.41
N GLY A 120 -5.77 -20.34 -12.09
CA GLY A 120 -5.80 -19.08 -12.83
C GLY A 120 -4.52 -18.28 -12.66
N LEU A 121 -4.43 -17.17 -13.38
CA LEU A 121 -3.29 -16.25 -13.38
C LEU A 121 -3.78 -14.83 -13.12
N SER A 122 -3.02 -14.05 -12.35
CA SER A 122 -3.25 -12.63 -12.19
C SER A 122 -2.30 -11.88 -13.11
N LEU A 123 -2.79 -10.84 -13.78
CA LEU A 123 -1.98 -9.97 -14.63
C LEU A 123 -1.58 -8.66 -13.93
N GLY A 124 -1.96 -8.51 -12.66
CA GLY A 124 -1.69 -7.32 -11.87
C GLY A 124 -2.72 -7.15 -10.76
N GLY A 125 -2.29 -6.55 -9.65
CA GLY A 125 -3.14 -6.14 -8.54
C GLY A 125 -3.32 -4.63 -8.51
N PHE A 126 -4.55 -4.18 -8.23
CA PHE A 126 -4.98 -2.79 -8.25
C PHE A 126 -5.77 -2.48 -6.98
N GLY A 127 -5.69 -1.23 -6.51
CA GLY A 127 -6.40 -0.76 -5.31
C GLY A 127 -7.86 -0.37 -5.57
N SER A 128 -8.28 -0.25 -6.84
CA SER A 128 -9.66 0.10 -7.19
C SER A 128 -10.11 -0.59 -8.48
N GLN A 129 -11.43 -0.74 -8.64
CA GLN A 129 -12.03 -1.31 -9.85
C GLN A 129 -11.73 -0.46 -11.08
N ALA A 130 -11.81 0.87 -10.97
CA ALA A 130 -11.56 1.78 -12.09
C ALA A 130 -10.13 1.67 -12.62
N GLU A 131 -9.15 1.52 -11.73
CA GLU A 131 -7.75 1.34 -12.11
C GLU A 131 -7.51 -0.01 -12.80
N ALA A 132 -8.18 -1.06 -12.31
CA ALA A 132 -8.17 -2.38 -12.93
C ALA A 132 -8.82 -2.39 -14.33
N GLU A 133 -9.95 -1.70 -14.51
CA GLU A 133 -10.61 -1.55 -15.81
C GLU A 133 -9.76 -0.77 -16.80
N ALA A 134 -9.13 0.33 -16.37
CA ALA A 134 -8.20 1.09 -17.20
C ALA A 134 -7.00 0.22 -17.63
N ALA A 135 -6.46 -0.60 -16.71
CA ALA A 135 -5.40 -1.55 -17.04
C ALA A 135 -5.89 -2.62 -18.02
N LEU A 136 -7.13 -3.12 -17.89
CA LEU A 136 -7.71 -4.11 -18.80
C LEU A 136 -7.74 -3.59 -20.24
N VAL A 137 -8.16 -2.33 -20.43
CA VAL A 137 -8.19 -1.68 -21.75
C VAL A 137 -6.77 -1.57 -22.34
N ARG A 138 -5.78 -1.21 -21.51
CA ARG A 138 -4.37 -1.16 -21.94
C ARG A 138 -3.89 -2.55 -22.37
N MET A 139 -4.16 -3.58 -21.57
CA MET A 139 -3.78 -4.96 -21.88
C MET A 139 -4.50 -5.52 -23.11
N ALA A 140 -5.74 -5.11 -23.37
CA ALA A 140 -6.48 -5.47 -24.58
C ALA A 140 -5.79 -4.96 -25.85
N SER A 141 -5.20 -3.76 -25.81
CA SER A 141 -4.39 -3.22 -26.91
C SER A 141 -3.07 -3.97 -27.11
N GLN A 142 -2.53 -4.59 -26.05
CA GLN A 142 -1.35 -5.47 -26.07
C GLN A 142 -1.68 -6.92 -26.48
N GLY A 143 -2.94 -7.19 -26.85
CA GLY A 143 -3.38 -8.50 -27.34
C GLY A 143 -3.91 -9.46 -26.25
N VAL A 144 -4.09 -8.98 -25.03
CA VAL A 144 -4.63 -9.77 -23.91
C VAL A 144 -6.14 -9.53 -23.79
N ARG A 145 -6.94 -10.39 -24.42
CA ARG A 145 -8.42 -10.29 -24.41
C ARG A 145 -9.13 -11.27 -23.49
N THR A 146 -8.37 -12.18 -22.87
CA THR A 146 -8.91 -13.26 -22.02
C THR A 146 -8.89 -12.92 -20.52
N ALA A 147 -8.51 -11.69 -20.16
CA ALA A 147 -8.51 -11.22 -18.78
C ALA A 147 -9.88 -10.61 -18.40
N ARG A 148 -10.23 -10.69 -17.12
CA ARG A 148 -11.42 -10.09 -16.51
C ARG A 148 -11.04 -9.42 -15.20
N VAL A 149 -11.72 -8.33 -14.85
CA VAL A 149 -11.56 -7.69 -13.55
C VAL A 149 -12.29 -8.54 -12.51
N LEU A 150 -11.58 -8.92 -11.45
CA LEU A 150 -12.14 -9.72 -10.36
C LEU A 150 -11.65 -9.17 -9.01
N GLN A 151 -12.53 -9.16 -8.01
CA GLN A 151 -12.18 -8.72 -6.67
C GLN A 151 -11.54 -9.88 -5.90
N GLU A 152 -10.23 -9.80 -5.67
CA GLU A 152 -9.47 -10.80 -4.89
C GLU A 152 -9.76 -10.66 -3.39
N LYS A 153 -9.85 -9.41 -2.92
CA LYS A 153 -10.20 -9.07 -1.54
C LYS A 153 -11.20 -7.91 -1.55
N PRO A 154 -12.38 -8.04 -0.92
CA PRO A 154 -13.30 -6.93 -0.78
C PRO A 154 -12.68 -5.81 0.05
N GLU A 155 -13.10 -4.57 -0.22
CA GLU A 155 -12.80 -3.46 0.68
C GLU A 155 -13.45 -3.75 2.03
N ALA A 156 -12.66 -3.70 3.08
CA ALA A 156 -13.13 -3.95 4.43
C ALA A 156 -12.84 -2.71 5.26
N SER A 157 -13.91 -2.05 5.72
CA SER A 157 -13.79 -0.99 6.71
C SER A 157 -13.87 -1.60 8.09
N GLY A 158 -12.95 -1.22 8.96
CA GLY A 158 -12.89 -1.68 10.34
C GLY A 158 -12.37 -0.59 11.27
N GLN A 159 -12.18 -0.95 12.52
CA GLN A 159 -11.60 -0.08 13.54
C GLN A 159 -10.31 -0.69 14.05
N ARG A 160 -9.26 0.12 14.13
CA ARG A 160 -7.94 -0.26 14.60
C ARG A 160 -7.74 0.32 15.99
N LEU A 161 -7.44 -0.55 16.94
CA LEU A 161 -7.15 -0.14 18.31
C LEU A 161 -5.67 0.23 18.46
N ARG A 162 -5.40 1.43 18.99
CA ARG A 162 -4.07 1.93 19.30
C ARG A 162 -3.97 2.33 20.76
N PHE A 163 -2.87 1.95 21.38
CA PHE A 163 -2.44 2.45 22.67
C PHE A 163 -1.25 3.37 22.42
N PRO A 164 -1.42 4.71 22.53
CA PRO A 164 -0.30 5.62 22.41
C PRO A 164 0.73 5.35 23.50
N ALA A 165 2.00 5.52 23.15
CA ALA A 165 3.09 5.55 24.12
C ALA A 165 2.79 6.62 25.19
N ALA A 166 2.88 6.23 26.46
CA ALA A 166 2.73 7.13 27.60
C ALA A 166 4.01 7.94 27.84
#